data_AF-A0A2W6ADP8-F1
#
_entry.id   AF-A0A2W6ADP8-F1
#
_cell.length_a   1.000
_cell.length_b   1.000
_cell.length_c   1.000
_cell.angle_alpha   90.00
_cell.angle_beta   90.00
_cell.angle_gamma   90.00
#
_symmetry.space_group_name_H-M   'P 1'
#
loop_
_entity.id
_entity.type
_entity.pdbx_description
1 polymer ?
#
loop_
_entity_poly.entity_id
_entity_poly.type
_entity_poly.pdbx_seq_one_letter_code
_entity_poly.pdbx_strand_id
1 'polypeptide(L)'
;MGVAERGGRLNLQAIYLTRVPIVNPQLTTLPDERAQLAAEGRRLYQLWLGREGAGEVEAWLAARMADGQGQGDVLADLLAMLAGEMLRLHGAGRDEQQRFLADRSREWEAAIDSLAGREAIRNYAAGDFARFVAAVKRNARILARAGIDLDRDRDYHRLEINFNDSLSALGDLRQQIARSDELIDRAVYLPLERGGGGGGGGGPTDC
;
A
#
# COMPACT_ATOMS: atom_id res chain seq x y z
N MET A 1 -37.99 9.77 10.87
CA MET A 1 -37.09 10.66 11.63
C MET A 1 -36.24 9.81 12.55
N GLY A 2 -34.94 9.72 12.32
CA GLY A 2 -33.98 9.10 13.24
C GLY A 2 -33.56 10.13 14.29
N VAL A 3 -33.56 9.74 15.56
CA VAL A 3 -33.17 10.65 16.64
C VAL A 3 -31.65 10.73 16.65
N ALA A 4 -31.12 11.91 16.35
CA ALA A 4 -29.70 12.20 16.49
C ALA A 4 -29.39 12.36 17.97
N GLU A 5 -28.75 11.37 18.57
CA GLU A 5 -28.10 11.56 19.87
C GLU A 5 -26.80 12.34 19.66
N ARG A 6 -26.60 13.39 20.46
CA ARG A 6 -25.41 14.26 20.46
C ARG A 6 -24.16 13.39 20.67
N GLY A 7 -23.41 13.12 19.61
CA GLY A 7 -22.17 12.34 19.68
C GLY A 7 -21.73 11.61 18.41
N GLY A 8 -22.35 11.84 17.25
CA GLY A 8 -21.83 11.37 15.95
C GLY A 8 -21.83 9.86 15.72
N ARG A 9 -22.46 9.05 16.60
CA ARG A 9 -22.67 7.62 16.37
C ARG A 9 -24.06 7.39 15.77
N LEU A 10 -24.09 6.88 14.54
CA LEU A 10 -25.31 6.36 13.93
C LEU A 10 -25.66 5.03 14.59
N ASN A 11 -26.75 5.00 15.35
CA ASN A 11 -27.26 3.78 15.97
C ASN A 11 -28.16 3.04 14.97
N LEU A 12 -27.56 2.19 14.14
CA LEU A 12 -28.27 1.40 13.13
C LEU A 12 -28.89 0.16 13.80
N GLN A 13 -30.16 0.27 14.20
CA GLN A 13 -30.92 -0.92 14.63
C GLN A 13 -31.17 -1.85 13.43
N ALA A 14 -31.12 -3.16 13.64
CA ALA A 14 -31.26 -4.17 12.59
C ALA A 14 -32.52 -4.00 11.70
N ILE A 15 -33.59 -3.44 12.27
CA ILE A 15 -34.87 -3.13 11.60
C ILE A 15 -34.70 -2.12 10.46
N TYR A 16 -33.67 -1.26 10.52
CA TYR A 16 -33.34 -0.29 9.48
C TYR A 16 -32.40 -0.84 8.41
N LEU A 17 -31.68 -1.93 8.67
CA LEU A 17 -30.83 -2.60 7.68
C LEU A 17 -31.64 -3.46 6.70
N THR A 18 -32.82 -3.94 7.10
CA THR A 18 -33.74 -4.71 6.24
C THR A 18 -34.26 -3.98 5.01
N ARG A 19 -34.06 -2.65 4.90
CA ARG A 19 -34.48 -1.84 3.75
C ARG A 19 -33.33 -1.17 3.01
N VAL A 20 -32.08 -1.47 3.37
CA VAL A 20 -30.95 -1.01 2.56
C VAL A 20 -30.99 -1.82 1.28
N PRO A 21 -31.18 -1.19 0.10
CA PRO A 21 -31.12 -1.92 -1.16
C PRO A 21 -29.72 -2.50 -1.27
N ILE A 22 -29.61 -3.83 -1.24
CA ILE A 22 -28.38 -4.49 -1.64
C ILE A 22 -28.36 -4.37 -3.16
N VAL A 23 -27.69 -3.34 -3.66
CA VAL A 23 -27.50 -3.15 -5.09
C VAL A 23 -26.64 -4.30 -5.59
N ASN A 24 -27.23 -5.19 -6.38
CA ASN A 24 -26.47 -6.22 -7.07
C ASN A 24 -25.76 -5.53 -8.24
N PRO A 25 -24.42 -5.42 -8.24
CA PRO A 25 -23.71 -4.85 -9.38
C PRO A 25 -24.03 -5.70 -10.60
N GLN A 26 -24.53 -5.06 -11.66
CA GLN A 26 -24.79 -5.76 -12.91
C GLN A 26 -23.45 -6.19 -13.50
N LEU A 27 -23.23 -7.51 -13.54
CA LEU A 27 -22.12 -8.09 -14.26
C LEU A 27 -22.45 -8.02 -15.75
N THR A 28 -21.83 -7.08 -16.42
CA THR A 28 -22.00 -6.81 -17.85
C THR A 28 -21.02 -7.61 -18.68
N THR A 29 -19.88 -8.01 -18.09
CA THR A 29 -18.81 -8.74 -18.77
C THR A 29 -18.99 -10.25 -18.58
N LEU A 30 -18.82 -11.03 -19.65
CA LEU A 30 -18.88 -12.50 -19.58
C LEU A 30 -17.74 -13.04 -18.68
N PRO A 31 -17.94 -14.15 -17.94
CA PRO A 31 -16.95 -14.65 -16.98
C PRO A 31 -15.55 -14.92 -17.58
N ASP A 32 -15.49 -15.51 -18.77
CA ASP A 32 -14.23 -15.83 -19.45
C ASP A 32 -13.49 -14.57 -19.91
N GLU A 33 -14.25 -13.59 -20.44
CA GLU A 33 -13.72 -12.29 -20.83
C GLU A 33 -13.20 -11.52 -19.62
N ARG A 34 -13.96 -11.51 -18.51
CA ARG A 34 -13.55 -10.88 -17.26
C ARG A 34 -12.27 -11.51 -16.69
N ALA A 35 -12.12 -12.83 -16.77
CA ALA A 35 -10.91 -13.52 -16.34
C ALA A 35 -9.69 -13.13 -17.19
N GLN A 36 -9.85 -13.02 -18.51
CA GLN A 36 -8.79 -12.54 -19.42
C GLN A 36 -8.41 -11.08 -19.12
N LEU A 37 -9.40 -10.22 -18.92
CA LEU A 37 -9.20 -8.82 -18.58
C LEU A 37 -8.52 -8.65 -17.22
N ALA A 38 -8.86 -9.47 -16.22
CA ALA A 38 -8.19 -9.47 -14.93
C ALA A 38 -6.71 -9.94 -15.04
N ALA A 39 -6.42 -10.90 -15.93
CA ALA A 39 -5.05 -11.33 -16.21
C ALA A 39 -4.24 -10.22 -16.91
N GLU A 40 -4.85 -9.53 -17.88
CA GLU A 40 -4.22 -8.40 -18.55
C GLU A 40 -4.00 -7.22 -17.58
N GLY A 41 -4.97 -6.91 -16.73
CA GLY A 41 -4.82 -5.91 -15.68
C GLY A 41 -3.68 -6.22 -14.71
N ARG A 42 -3.48 -7.50 -14.35
CA ARG A 42 -2.31 -7.93 -13.56
C ARG A 42 -0.99 -7.69 -14.30
N ARG A 43 -0.92 -8.00 -15.59
CA ARG A 43 0.27 -7.78 -16.40
C ARG A 43 0.60 -6.29 -16.50
N LEU A 44 -0.39 -5.47 -16.79
CA LEU A 44 -0.27 -4.01 -16.86
C LEU A 44 0.15 -3.41 -15.52
N TYR A 45 -0.34 -3.95 -14.40
CA TYR A 45 0.13 -3.56 -13.07
C TYR A 45 1.62 -3.85 -12.86
N GLN A 46 2.15 -4.99 -13.35
CA GLN A 46 3.58 -5.28 -13.25
C GLN A 46 4.42 -4.29 -14.08
N LEU A 47 3.94 -3.91 -15.26
CA LEU A 47 4.58 -2.86 -16.07
C LEU A 47 4.54 -1.51 -15.35
N TRP A 48 3.40 -1.16 -14.77
CA TRP A 48 3.22 0.05 -13.95
C TRP A 48 4.21 0.10 -12.78
N LEU A 49 4.37 -1.01 -12.07
CA LEU A 49 5.37 -1.12 -11.01
C LEU A 49 6.79 -0.92 -11.54
N GLY A 50 7.11 -1.33 -12.78
CA GLY A 50 8.39 -1.05 -13.42
C GLY A 50 8.56 0.39 -13.96
N ARG A 51 7.51 1.23 -13.92
CA ARG A 51 7.39 2.50 -14.68
C ARG A 51 7.50 2.30 -16.21
N GLU A 52 7.32 1.08 -16.67
CA GLU A 52 7.23 0.74 -18.09
C GLU A 52 5.75 0.80 -18.49
N GLY A 53 5.43 1.30 -19.68
CA GLY A 53 4.05 1.20 -20.20
C GLY A 53 2.98 2.00 -19.43
N ALA A 54 3.34 3.09 -18.74
CA ALA A 54 2.35 3.96 -18.07
C ALA A 54 1.20 4.39 -19.00
N GLY A 55 1.53 4.74 -20.25
CA GLY A 55 0.53 5.07 -21.27
C GLY A 55 -0.37 3.90 -21.69
N GLU A 56 0.14 2.66 -21.66
CA GLU A 56 -0.65 1.46 -21.96
C GLU A 56 -1.68 1.20 -20.85
N VAL A 57 -1.26 1.36 -19.59
CA VAL A 57 -2.13 1.23 -18.41
C VAL A 57 -3.23 2.28 -18.45
N GLU A 58 -2.87 3.53 -18.74
CA GLU A 58 -3.83 4.64 -18.86
C GLU A 58 -4.83 4.42 -20.01
N ALA A 59 -4.35 3.99 -21.18
CA ALA A 59 -5.22 3.68 -22.32
C ALA A 59 -6.17 2.51 -22.01
N TRP A 60 -5.67 1.48 -21.33
CA TRP A 60 -6.47 0.34 -20.91
C TRP A 60 -7.57 0.74 -19.93
N LEU A 61 -7.24 1.57 -18.93
CA LEU A 61 -8.21 2.13 -17.99
C LEU A 61 -9.24 2.99 -18.73
N ALA A 62 -8.79 3.90 -19.59
CA ALA A 62 -9.67 4.81 -20.33
C ALA A 62 -10.68 4.06 -21.21
N ALA A 63 -10.26 2.96 -21.87
CA ALA A 63 -11.15 2.14 -22.70
C ALA A 63 -12.29 1.49 -21.88
N ARG A 64 -12.00 1.06 -20.64
CA ARG A 64 -12.97 0.43 -19.73
C ARG A 64 -13.90 1.42 -19.05
N MET A 65 -13.44 2.67 -18.93
CA MET A 65 -14.19 3.78 -18.35
C MET A 65 -14.95 4.60 -19.40
N ALA A 66 -14.83 4.29 -20.69
CA ALA A 66 -15.53 4.98 -21.75
C ALA A 66 -17.05 4.72 -21.68
N ASP A 67 -17.83 5.80 -21.75
CA ASP A 67 -19.30 5.74 -21.70
C ASP A 67 -19.86 4.74 -22.71
N GLY A 68 -20.67 3.80 -22.23
CA GLY A 68 -21.36 2.80 -23.05
C GLY A 68 -20.74 1.40 -23.09
N GLN A 69 -19.52 1.18 -22.56
CA GLN A 69 -18.91 -0.17 -22.50
C GLN A 69 -19.26 -0.94 -21.22
N GLY A 70 -19.69 -0.27 -20.15
CA GLY A 70 -20.29 -0.91 -18.98
C GLY A 70 -19.39 -1.85 -18.16
N GLN A 71 -18.07 -1.89 -18.38
CA GLN A 71 -17.13 -2.84 -17.73
C GLN A 71 -16.73 -2.40 -16.29
N GLY A 72 -17.67 -1.83 -15.54
CA GLY A 72 -17.44 -1.41 -14.15
C GLY A 72 -17.12 -2.58 -13.21
N ASP A 73 -17.56 -3.80 -13.57
CA ASP A 73 -17.20 -5.03 -12.88
C ASP A 73 -15.71 -5.37 -13.02
N VAL A 74 -15.13 -5.18 -14.21
CA VAL A 74 -13.68 -5.35 -14.45
C VAL A 74 -12.86 -4.33 -13.66
N LEU A 75 -13.33 -3.08 -13.57
CA LEU A 75 -12.70 -2.04 -12.76
C LEU A 75 -12.75 -2.39 -11.26
N ALA A 76 -13.89 -2.91 -10.79
CA ALA A 76 -14.04 -3.36 -9.40
C ALA A 76 -13.08 -4.52 -9.08
N ASP A 77 -12.92 -5.48 -10.00
CA ASP A 77 -11.97 -6.60 -9.86
C ASP A 77 -10.51 -6.10 -9.82
N LEU A 78 -10.17 -5.10 -10.63
CA LEU A 78 -8.85 -4.46 -10.58
C LEU A 78 -8.61 -3.79 -9.23
N LEU A 79 -9.56 -3.00 -8.73
CA LEU A 79 -9.45 -2.33 -7.44
C LEU A 79 -9.33 -3.34 -6.28
N ALA A 80 -10.10 -4.43 -6.32
CA ALA A 80 -10.01 -5.50 -5.34
C ALA A 80 -8.62 -6.17 -5.36
N MET A 81 -8.07 -6.41 -6.55
CA MET A 81 -6.72 -6.94 -6.72
C MET A 81 -5.65 -5.99 -6.16
N LEU A 82 -5.74 -4.69 -6.49
CA LEU A 82 -4.81 -3.67 -5.99
C LEU A 82 -4.87 -3.54 -4.46
N ALA A 83 -6.07 -3.56 -3.88
CA ALA A 83 -6.24 -3.55 -2.43
C ALA A 83 -5.59 -4.77 -1.75
N GLY A 84 -5.77 -5.95 -2.35
CA GLY A 84 -5.09 -7.18 -1.89
C GLY A 84 -3.56 -7.06 -1.95
N GLU A 85 -3.05 -6.46 -3.02
CA GLU A 85 -1.62 -6.27 -3.21
C GLU A 85 -1.03 -5.23 -2.25
N MET A 86 -1.73 -4.13 -1.98
CA MET A 86 -1.33 -3.16 -0.96
C MET A 86 -1.25 -3.82 0.43
N LEU A 87 -2.24 -4.65 0.79
CA LEU A 87 -2.21 -5.40 2.04
C LEU A 87 -0.98 -6.33 2.11
N ARG A 88 -0.67 -7.02 1.00
CA ARG A 88 0.51 -7.88 0.89
C ARG A 88 1.81 -7.08 1.06
N LEU A 89 1.93 -5.93 0.40
CA LEU A 89 3.12 -5.06 0.48
C LEU A 89 3.31 -4.47 1.89
N HIS A 90 2.24 -4.02 2.54
CA HIS A 90 2.27 -3.60 3.94
C HIS A 90 2.61 -4.75 4.89
N GLY A 91 2.15 -5.97 4.58
CA GLY A 91 2.57 -7.20 5.26
C GLY A 91 4.08 -7.41 5.15
N ALA A 92 4.61 -7.45 3.92
CA ALA A 92 6.04 -7.62 3.66
C ALA A 92 6.91 -6.56 4.36
N GLY A 93 6.45 -5.31 4.43
CA GLY A 93 7.17 -4.26 5.16
C GLY A 93 7.25 -4.50 6.67
N ARG A 94 6.17 -5.04 7.27
CA ARG A 94 6.19 -5.44 8.69
C ARG A 94 7.09 -6.65 8.92
N ASP A 95 7.03 -7.63 8.02
CA ASP A 95 7.85 -8.84 8.09
C ASP A 95 9.35 -8.51 7.96
N GLU A 96 9.72 -7.57 7.10
CA GLU A 96 11.09 -7.07 6.95
C GLU A 96 11.61 -6.43 8.24
N GLN A 97 10.82 -5.55 8.86
CA GLN A 97 11.18 -4.95 10.16
C GLN A 97 11.33 -6.00 11.26
N GLN A 98 10.41 -6.96 11.31
CA GLN A 98 10.47 -8.05 12.29
C GLN A 98 11.69 -8.93 12.06
N ARG A 99 11.99 -9.28 10.80
CA ARG A 99 13.18 -10.05 10.41
C ARG A 99 14.45 -9.35 10.88
N PHE A 100 14.63 -8.07 10.52
CA PHE A 100 15.81 -7.31 10.91
C PHE A 100 16.02 -7.30 12.44
N LEU A 101 14.97 -7.02 13.20
CA LEU A 101 15.04 -7.00 14.67
C LEU A 101 15.27 -8.39 15.28
N ALA A 102 14.67 -9.44 14.70
CA ALA A 102 14.87 -10.81 15.13
C ALA A 102 16.31 -11.27 14.90
N ASP A 103 16.90 -10.92 13.75
CA ASP A 103 18.30 -11.21 13.44
C ASP A 103 19.25 -10.53 14.41
N ARG A 104 18.99 -9.25 14.74
CA ARG A 104 19.75 -8.55 15.78
C ARG A 104 19.59 -9.19 17.15
N SER A 105 18.38 -9.59 17.52
CA SER A 105 18.13 -10.24 18.81
C SER A 105 18.87 -11.57 18.95
N ARG A 106 18.93 -12.36 17.86
CA ARG A 106 19.70 -13.61 17.80
C ARG A 106 21.21 -13.35 17.86
N GLU A 107 21.69 -12.40 17.05
CA GLU A 107 23.10 -12.04 16.97
C GLU A 107 23.64 -11.47 18.29
N TRP A 108 22.83 -10.73 19.03
CA TRP A 108 23.22 -10.13 20.32
C TRP A 108 22.88 -11.00 21.53
N GLU A 109 22.29 -12.18 21.31
CA GLU A 109 21.81 -13.09 22.35
C GLU A 109 20.93 -12.39 23.41
N ALA A 110 20.16 -11.39 22.98
CA ALA A 110 19.38 -10.54 23.86
C ALA A 110 18.06 -10.11 23.20
N ALA A 111 16.98 -10.11 23.97
CA ALA A 111 15.70 -9.58 23.53
C ALA A 111 15.79 -8.06 23.32
N ILE A 112 15.28 -7.54 22.21
CA ILE A 112 15.28 -6.09 21.91
C ILE A 112 14.67 -5.27 23.06
N ASP A 113 13.67 -5.82 23.76
CA ASP A 113 12.98 -5.14 24.85
C ASP A 113 13.78 -4.98 26.14
N SER A 114 14.82 -5.79 26.28
CA SER A 114 15.77 -5.72 27.40
C SER A 114 16.87 -4.67 27.18
N LEU A 115 17.00 -4.14 25.96
CA LEU A 115 18.06 -3.21 25.60
C LEU A 115 17.75 -1.78 26.05
N ALA A 116 18.79 -1.08 26.50
CA ALA A 116 18.73 0.37 26.68
C ALA A 116 18.52 1.05 25.32
N GLY A 117 17.61 2.03 25.26
CA GLY A 117 17.27 2.71 24.01
C GLY A 117 16.42 1.87 23.04
N ARG A 118 15.72 0.83 23.53
CA ARG A 118 14.85 -0.06 22.74
C ARG A 118 13.92 0.63 21.74
N GLU A 119 13.41 1.82 22.06
CA GLU A 119 12.53 2.56 21.16
C GLU A 119 13.26 3.02 19.90
N ALA A 120 14.49 3.53 20.04
CA ALA A 120 15.32 3.91 18.90
C ALA A 120 15.75 2.69 18.08
N ILE A 121 15.97 1.55 18.72
CA ILE A 121 16.31 0.29 18.05
C ILE A 121 15.08 -0.26 17.30
N ARG A 122 13.90 -0.27 17.90
CA ARG A 122 12.64 -0.71 17.27
C ARG A 122 12.25 0.19 16.10
N ASN A 123 12.38 1.51 16.28
CA ASN A 123 12.01 2.50 15.26
C ASN A 123 13.18 2.87 14.33
N TYR A 124 14.11 1.93 14.08
CA TYR A 124 15.29 2.18 13.25
C TYR A 124 14.93 2.67 11.85
N ALA A 125 13.84 2.15 11.27
CA ALA A 125 13.38 2.48 9.92
C ALA A 125 12.95 3.95 9.75
N ALA A 126 12.73 4.68 10.84
CA ALA A 126 12.37 6.10 10.84
C ALA A 126 13.56 7.02 11.17
N GLY A 127 14.72 6.46 11.53
CA GLY A 127 15.91 7.20 11.91
C GLY A 127 17.08 6.97 10.96
N ASP A 128 18.21 7.58 11.30
CA ASP A 128 19.48 7.34 10.63
C ASP A 128 20.32 6.28 11.37
N PHE A 129 21.35 5.79 10.67
CA PHE A 129 22.26 4.78 11.20
C PHE A 129 23.00 5.27 12.46
N ALA A 130 23.39 6.55 12.52
CA ALA A 130 24.14 7.10 13.65
C ALA A 130 23.32 7.03 14.95
N ARG A 131 22.03 7.38 14.89
CA ARG A 131 21.09 7.28 16.01
C ARG A 131 20.87 5.83 16.42
N PHE A 132 20.75 4.93 15.45
CA PHE A 132 20.62 3.50 15.72
C PHE A 132 21.87 2.94 16.43
N VAL A 133 23.06 3.16 15.89
CA VAL A 133 24.32 2.72 16.49
C VAL A 133 24.53 3.33 17.87
N ALA A 134 24.22 4.62 18.06
CA ALA A 134 24.32 5.26 19.37
C ALA A 134 23.41 4.58 20.42
N ALA A 135 22.23 4.09 20.02
CA ALA A 135 21.38 3.31 20.91
C ALA A 135 21.95 1.92 21.19
N VAL A 136 22.49 1.24 20.17
CA VAL A 136 23.09 -0.09 20.31
C VAL A 136 24.34 -0.05 21.19
N LYS A 137 25.23 0.93 21.02
CA LYS A 137 26.46 1.09 21.83
C LYS A 137 26.21 1.25 23.33
N ARG A 138 25.04 1.72 23.75
CA ARG A 138 24.65 1.76 25.19
C ARG A 138 24.61 0.37 25.83
N ASN A 139 24.52 -0.67 25.01
CA ASN A 139 24.43 -2.06 25.42
C ASN A 139 25.77 -2.81 25.22
N ALA A 140 26.91 -2.10 25.20
CA ALA A 140 28.24 -2.67 24.93
C ALA A 140 28.57 -3.93 25.75
N ARG A 141 28.13 -4.02 27.02
CA ARG A 141 28.34 -5.22 27.85
C ARG A 141 27.60 -6.47 27.33
N ILE A 142 26.42 -6.29 26.74
CA ILE A 142 25.64 -7.38 26.13
C ILE A 142 26.33 -7.80 24.83
N LEU A 143 26.68 -6.83 23.98
CA LEU A 143 27.38 -7.08 22.72
C LEU A 143 28.71 -7.80 22.92
N ALA A 144 29.48 -7.39 23.93
CA ALA A 144 30.76 -8.02 24.26
C ALA A 144 30.60 -9.50 24.67
N ARG A 145 29.50 -9.86 25.34
CA ARG A 145 29.19 -11.28 25.68
C ARG A 145 28.91 -12.11 24.43
N ALA A 146 28.27 -11.50 23.43
CA ALA A 146 28.05 -12.08 22.11
C ALA A 146 29.29 -11.98 21.19
N GLY A 147 30.43 -11.49 21.69
CA GLY A 147 31.67 -11.37 20.91
C GLY A 147 31.67 -10.23 19.88
N ILE A 148 30.80 -9.23 20.05
CA ILE A 148 30.60 -8.11 19.13
C ILE A 148 31.16 -6.83 19.73
N ASP A 149 31.95 -6.11 18.94
CA ASP A 149 32.57 -4.85 19.34
C ASP A 149 32.39 -3.80 18.24
N LEU A 150 31.46 -2.85 18.47
CA LEU A 150 31.12 -1.80 17.50
C LEU A 150 32.17 -0.67 17.40
N ASP A 151 33.27 -0.76 18.14
CA ASP A 151 34.45 0.07 17.89
C ASP A 151 35.44 -0.61 16.94
N ARG A 152 35.22 -1.90 16.61
CA ARG A 152 35.92 -2.59 15.53
C ARG A 152 35.22 -2.33 14.19
N ASP A 153 36.02 -1.92 13.23
CA ASP A 153 35.61 -1.62 11.86
C ASP A 153 34.75 -2.74 11.22
N ARG A 154 35.17 -4.00 11.38
CA ARG A 154 34.45 -5.17 10.84
C ARG A 154 33.00 -5.27 11.35
N ASP A 155 32.79 -5.17 12.65
CA ASP A 155 31.46 -5.38 13.24
C ASP A 155 30.57 -4.15 13.01
N TYR A 156 31.17 -2.95 13.01
CA TYR A 156 30.51 -1.70 12.63
C TYR A 156 30.00 -1.75 11.18
N HIS A 157 30.88 -2.06 10.22
CA HIS A 157 30.52 -2.14 8.81
C HIS A 157 29.52 -3.26 8.52
N ARG A 158 29.63 -4.41 9.19
CA ARG A 158 28.62 -5.48 9.07
C ARG A 158 27.24 -4.98 9.51
N LEU A 159 27.17 -4.23 10.61
CA LEU A 159 25.91 -3.66 11.09
C LEU A 159 25.36 -2.61 10.12
N GLU A 160 26.22 -1.78 9.55
CA GLU A 160 25.88 -0.74 8.57
C GLU A 160 25.30 -1.33 7.30
N ILE A 161 25.94 -2.37 6.73
CA ILE A 161 25.45 -3.07 5.54
C ILE A 161 24.06 -3.64 5.82
N ASN A 162 23.91 -4.42 6.89
CA ASN A 162 22.61 -5.03 7.23
C ASN A 162 21.51 -3.99 7.47
N PHE A 163 21.86 -2.85 8.06
CA PHE A 163 20.94 -1.73 8.27
C PHE A 163 20.50 -1.12 6.94
N ASN A 164 21.46 -0.82 6.06
CA ASN A 164 21.19 -0.22 4.76
C ASN A 164 20.41 -1.18 3.84
N ASP A 165 20.71 -2.47 3.86
CA ASP A 165 19.99 -3.50 3.10
C ASP A 165 18.51 -3.55 3.52
N SER A 166 18.24 -3.52 4.82
CA SER A 166 16.88 -3.48 5.34
C SER A 166 16.16 -2.18 4.96
N LEU A 167 16.83 -1.03 5.06
CA LEU A 167 16.25 0.25 4.63
C LEU A 167 15.96 0.29 3.12
N SER A 168 16.83 -0.30 2.30
CA SER A 168 16.63 -0.42 0.86
C SER A 168 15.39 -1.25 0.56
N ALA A 169 15.26 -2.44 1.17
CA ALA A 169 14.10 -3.31 1.02
C ALA A 169 12.79 -2.59 1.42
N LEU A 170 12.80 -1.88 2.56
CA LEU A 170 11.65 -1.07 2.99
C LEU A 170 11.38 0.10 2.04
N GLY A 171 12.42 0.69 1.45
CA GLY A 171 12.33 1.74 0.45
C GLY A 171 11.62 1.26 -0.82
N ASP A 172 12.01 0.10 -1.34
CA ASP A 172 11.42 -0.50 -2.53
C ASP A 172 9.95 -0.84 -2.30
N LEU A 173 9.61 -1.39 -1.12
CA LEU A 173 8.22 -1.66 -0.74
C LEU A 173 7.38 -0.38 -0.66
N ARG A 174 7.92 0.70 -0.06
CA ARG A 174 7.22 2.00 -0.02
C ARG A 174 6.98 2.57 -1.41
N GLN A 175 7.95 2.44 -2.32
CA GLN A 175 7.78 2.88 -3.70
C GLN A 175 6.70 2.09 -4.42
N GLN A 176 6.64 0.76 -4.22
CA GLN A 176 5.59 -0.07 -4.80
C GLN A 176 4.21 0.34 -4.28
N ILE A 177 4.06 0.53 -2.96
CA ILE A 177 2.81 1.01 -2.36
C ILE A 177 2.37 2.35 -2.95
N ALA A 178 3.30 3.31 -3.06
CA ALA A 178 3.00 4.62 -3.64
C ALA A 178 2.57 4.52 -5.12
N ARG A 179 3.16 3.60 -5.88
CA ARG A 179 2.77 3.33 -7.28
C ARG A 179 1.38 2.69 -7.33
N SER A 180 1.05 1.77 -6.44
CA SER A 180 -0.30 1.18 -6.34
C SER A 180 -1.34 2.26 -6.03
N ASP A 181 -1.04 3.16 -5.08
CA ASP A 181 -1.90 4.30 -4.70
C ASP A 181 -2.13 5.24 -5.89
N GLU A 182 -1.07 5.62 -6.62
CA GLU A 182 -1.17 6.44 -7.83
C GLU A 182 -2.08 5.79 -8.89
N LEU A 183 -2.03 4.46 -9.04
CA LEU A 183 -2.86 3.74 -9.99
C LEU A 183 -4.33 3.70 -9.54
N ILE A 184 -4.58 3.51 -8.24
CA ILE A 184 -5.94 3.55 -7.67
C ILE A 184 -6.54 4.94 -7.89
N ASP A 185 -5.79 6.00 -7.59
CA ASP A 185 -6.25 7.37 -7.79
C ASP A 185 -6.64 7.61 -9.25
N ARG A 186 -5.80 7.17 -10.20
CA ARG A 186 -6.12 7.26 -11.62
C ARG A 186 -7.37 6.45 -11.99
N ALA A 187 -7.52 5.24 -11.46
CA ALA A 187 -8.67 4.39 -11.73
C ALA A 187 -9.99 4.95 -11.16
N VAL A 188 -9.95 5.68 -10.04
CA VAL A 188 -11.12 6.22 -9.35
C VAL A 188 -11.47 7.65 -9.81
N TYR A 189 -10.47 8.51 -10.04
CA TYR A 189 -10.69 9.94 -10.26
C TYR A 189 -10.67 10.39 -11.73
N LEU A 190 -10.04 9.66 -12.68
CA LEU A 190 -10.16 9.99 -14.11
C LEU A 190 -11.61 10.13 -14.61
N PRO A 191 -12.56 9.28 -14.17
CA PRO A 191 -13.97 9.37 -14.56
C PRO A 191 -14.64 10.67 -14.09
N LEU A 192 -14.22 11.24 -12.97
CA LEU A 192 -14.88 12.40 -12.36
C LEU A 192 -14.55 13.71 -13.08
N GLU A 193 -13.38 13.82 -13.69
CA GLU A 193 -12.98 15.01 -14.45
C GLU A 193 -13.65 15.10 -15.84
N ARG A 194 -14.09 13.98 -16.40
CA ARG A 194 -14.78 13.95 -17.71
C ARG A 194 -16.29 14.22 -17.63
N GLY A 195 -16.90 14.10 -16.45
CA GLY A 195 -18.32 14.37 -16.24
C GLY A 195 -18.69 15.84 -16.00
N GLY A 196 -17.71 16.76 -15.91
CA GLY A 196 -17.91 18.16 -15.55
C GLY A 196 -18.17 19.15 -16.69
N GLY A 197 -18.18 18.71 -17.96
CA GLY A 197 -18.22 19.58 -19.14
C GLY A 197 -19.37 19.26 -20.09
N GLY A 198 -20.62 19.41 -19.66
CA GLY A 198 -21.78 19.08 -20.50
C GLY A 198 -23.08 19.72 -20.05
N GLY A 199 -23.10 21.04 -19.86
CA GLY A 199 -24.29 21.78 -19.46
C GLY A 199 -24.36 23.17 -20.07
N GLY A 200 -24.77 23.25 -21.34
CA GLY A 200 -25.07 24.50 -22.04
C GLY A 200 -25.67 24.18 -23.41
N GLY A 201 -27.00 24.03 -23.44
CA GLY A 201 -27.74 23.39 -24.53
C GLY A 201 -27.78 24.16 -25.87
N GLY A 202 -27.85 23.40 -26.96
CA GLY A 202 -28.57 23.80 -28.17
C GLY A 202 -30.07 23.54 -28.00
N GLY A 203 -31.00 24.15 -28.73
CA GLY A 203 -30.99 25.08 -29.87
C GLY A 203 -32.43 25.63 -30.02
N PRO A 204 -33.00 25.89 -31.22
CA PRO A 204 -32.45 25.82 -32.58
C PRO A 204 -32.71 27.09 -33.43
N THR A 205 -32.35 26.94 -34.71
CA THR A 205 -32.29 27.82 -35.90
C THR A 205 -33.59 28.48 -36.39
N ASP A 206 -33.39 29.63 -37.06
CA ASP A 206 -34.11 30.25 -38.20
C ASP A 206 -35.65 30.21 -38.28
N CYS A 207 -36.27 31.40 -38.19
CA CYS A 207 -37.02 32.08 -39.26
C CYS A 207 -37.29 33.55 -38.85
#